data_AF-V4NDX9-F1
#
_entry.id   AF-V4NDX9-F1
#
_cell.length_a   1.000
_cell.length_b   1.000
_cell.length_c   1.000
_cell.angle_alpha   90.00
_cell.angle_beta   90.00
_cell.angle_gamma   90.00
#
_symmetry.space_group_name_H-M   'P 1'
#
loop_
_entity.id
_entity.type
_entity.pdbx_description
1 polymer ?
#
loop_
_entity_poly.entity_id
_entity_poly.type
_entity_poly.pdbx_seq_one_letter_code
_entity_poly.pdbx_strand_id
1 'polypeptide(L)'
;MVMSLSRCFHLHLSLLAATATMLMVVAAAQAGGQVLQVELWCVAKNNAEDSSLQTAIDWACGQGGADCGPIQQGGPCNDPTDIQKMASYVFNNYYLKNGLADDACNFDNNAALTSINPSIASSLF
;
A
#
# COMPACT_ATOMS: atom_id res chain seq x y z
N MET A 1 12.32 5.90 18.58
CA MET A 1 11.98 5.73 17.15
C MET A 1 10.52 5.29 16.99
N VAL A 2 9.56 6.22 17.01
CA VAL A 2 8.16 6.04 16.55
C VAL A 2 7.57 7.43 16.24
N MET A 3 8.31 8.22 15.44
CA MET A 3 8.08 9.67 15.32
C MET A 3 7.67 10.18 13.94
N SER A 4 7.34 9.33 12.96
CA SER A 4 7.21 9.80 11.57
C SER A 4 5.92 9.44 10.81
N LEU A 5 4.82 9.10 11.49
CA LEU A 5 3.50 9.00 10.82
C LEU A 5 2.40 9.84 11.50
N SER A 6 2.42 9.97 12.84
CA SER A 6 1.41 10.76 13.57
C SER A 6 1.55 12.29 13.47
N ARG A 7 2.63 12.81 12.87
CA ARG A 7 2.90 14.25 12.80
C ARG A 7 2.47 14.93 11.48
N CYS A 8 2.11 14.19 10.44
CA CYS A 8 1.57 14.78 9.20
C CYS A 8 0.08 15.15 9.31
N PHE A 9 -0.70 14.46 10.14
CA PHE A 9 -2.17 14.64 10.21
C PHE A 9 -2.64 15.68 11.24
N HIS A 10 -1.80 16.04 12.22
CA HIS A 10 -2.23 16.89 13.33
C HIS A 10 -2.16 18.40 13.07
N LEU A 11 -1.38 18.86 12.08
CA LEU A 11 -1.18 20.30 11.87
C LEU A 11 -2.30 20.97 11.06
N HIS A 12 -3.11 20.19 10.33
CA HIS A 12 -4.28 20.69 9.58
C HIS A 12 -5.59 20.71 10.39
N LEU A 13 -5.66 20.00 11.53
CA LEU A 13 -6.91 19.84 12.27
C LEU A 13 -7.20 20.97 13.28
N SER A 14 -6.22 21.81 13.60
CA SER A 14 -6.39 22.91 14.57
C SER A 14 -7.06 24.17 14.00
N LEU A 15 -7.17 24.31 12.67
CA LEU A 15 -7.71 25.53 12.03
C LEU A 15 -9.18 25.42 11.57
N LEU A 16 -9.82 24.25 11.64
CA LEU A 16 -11.22 24.07 11.21
C LEU A 16 -12.23 24.13 12.38
N ALA A 17 -11.79 24.35 13.62
CA ALA A 17 -12.65 24.36 14.80
C ALA A 17 -13.51 25.64 14.98
N ALA A 18 -13.59 26.53 13.97
CA ALA A 18 -14.07 27.91 14.18
C ALA A 18 -15.22 28.42 13.29
N THR A 19 -16.03 27.58 12.64
CA THR A 19 -17.33 28.08 12.10
C THR A 19 -18.47 27.07 12.30
N ALA A 20 -19.38 27.42 13.23
CA ALA A 20 -20.59 26.70 13.55
C ALA A 20 -21.81 27.41 12.94
N THR A 21 -22.69 26.67 12.26
CA THR A 21 -24.17 26.85 12.10
C THR A 21 -24.64 25.78 11.10
N MET A 22 -25.30 24.70 11.54
CA MET A 22 -26.74 24.51 11.80
C MET A 22 -27.52 23.97 10.57
N LEU A 23 -27.95 22.70 10.72
CA LEU A 23 -29.09 22.00 10.11
C LEU A 23 -28.98 21.42 8.67
N MET A 24 -28.40 20.21 8.57
CA MET A 24 -29.04 19.08 7.87
C MET A 24 -28.73 17.81 8.65
N VAL A 25 -29.71 17.32 9.43
CA VAL A 25 -29.69 15.98 10.00
C VAL A 25 -29.89 15.01 8.83
N VAL A 26 -28.81 14.42 8.33
CA VAL A 26 -28.92 13.23 7.47
C VAL A 26 -29.03 12.03 8.40
N ALA A 27 -30.26 11.62 8.69
CA ALA A 27 -30.53 10.36 9.37
C ALA A 27 -30.23 9.21 8.40
N ALA A 28 -28.98 8.76 8.33
CA ALA A 28 -28.64 7.47 7.76
C ALA A 28 -28.69 6.43 8.88
N ALA A 29 -29.71 5.56 8.83
CA ALA A 29 -29.82 4.40 9.69
C ALA A 29 -28.55 3.53 9.57
N GLN A 30 -27.77 3.43 10.64
CA GLN A 30 -26.67 2.48 10.74
C GLN A 30 -27.29 1.10 10.98
N ALA A 31 -27.67 0.40 9.90
CA ALA A 31 -27.90 -1.03 9.97
C ALA A 31 -26.55 -1.67 10.35
N GLY A 32 -26.49 -2.27 11.55
CA GLY A 32 -25.31 -2.90 12.12
C GLY A 32 -24.87 -4.17 11.39
N GLY A 33 -24.46 -4.04 10.14
CA GLY A 33 -23.64 -5.04 9.47
C GLY A 33 -22.18 -4.79 9.84
N GLN A 34 -21.58 -5.66 10.65
CA GLN A 34 -20.13 -5.69 10.77
C GLN A 34 -19.58 -6.16 9.42
N VAL A 35 -19.18 -5.22 8.57
CA VAL A 35 -18.41 -5.55 7.36
C VAL A 35 -17.05 -6.06 7.86
N LEU A 36 -16.78 -7.35 7.71
CA LEU A 36 -15.44 -7.89 7.91
C LEU A 36 -14.53 -7.21 6.87
N GLN A 37 -13.83 -6.16 7.27
CA GLN A 37 -12.83 -5.50 6.44
C GLN A 37 -11.62 -6.42 6.38
N VAL A 38 -11.53 -7.24 5.34
CA VAL A 38 -10.34 -8.04 5.08
C VAL A 38 -9.32 -7.12 4.41
N GLU A 39 -8.21 -6.88 5.08
CA GLU A 39 -7.11 -6.10 4.51
C GLU A 39 -6.34 -6.95 3.52
N LEU A 40 -6.29 -6.50 2.27
CA LEU A 40 -5.60 -7.18 1.17
C LEU A 40 -4.33 -6.44 0.81
N TRP A 41 -3.28 -7.21 0.53
CA TRP A 41 -1.96 -6.73 0.16
C TRP A 41 -1.58 -7.35 -1.16
N CYS A 42 -0.98 -6.56 -2.06
CA CYS A 42 -0.41 -7.09 -3.29
C CYS A 42 1.06 -7.42 -3.08
N VAL A 43 1.44 -8.70 -3.20
CA VAL A 43 2.79 -9.19 -2.94
C VAL A 43 3.35 -9.93 -4.14
N ALA A 44 4.68 -9.93 -4.28
CA ALA A 44 5.36 -10.75 -5.29
C ALA A 44 5.20 -12.24 -4.96
N LYS A 45 5.07 -13.08 -5.98
CA LYS A 45 5.04 -14.53 -5.79
C LYS A 45 6.45 -15.05 -5.54
N ASN A 46 6.54 -16.05 -4.66
CA ASN A 46 7.80 -16.71 -4.33
C ASN A 46 8.46 -17.46 -5.51
N ASN A 47 7.67 -17.83 -6.52
CA ASN A 47 8.12 -18.51 -7.72
C ASN A 47 8.31 -17.56 -8.92
N ALA A 48 8.26 -16.24 -8.71
CA ALA A 48 8.55 -15.27 -9.76
C ALA A 48 10.07 -15.15 -9.96
N GLU A 49 10.49 -15.11 -11.22
CA GLU A 49 11.90 -14.91 -11.60
C GLU A 49 12.36 -13.48 -11.27
N ASP A 50 13.56 -13.33 -10.73
CA ASP A 50 14.13 -12.03 -10.34
C ASP A 50 14.14 -11.02 -11.49
N SER A 51 14.41 -11.48 -12.72
CA SER A 51 14.41 -10.62 -13.92
C SER A 51 13.03 -10.08 -14.27
N SER A 52 11.98 -10.90 -14.09
CA SER A 52 10.59 -10.50 -14.26
C SER A 52 10.18 -9.50 -13.18
N LEU A 53 10.60 -9.73 -11.94
CA LEU A 53 10.36 -8.81 -10.83
C LEU A 53 11.05 -7.46 -11.04
N GLN A 54 12.29 -7.44 -11.51
CA GLN A 54 13.00 -6.20 -11.82
C GLN A 54 12.27 -5.41 -12.92
N THR A 55 11.86 -6.09 -13.99
CA THR A 55 11.11 -5.46 -15.09
C THR A 55 9.79 -4.85 -14.59
N ALA A 56 9.09 -5.57 -13.72
CA ALA A 56 7.83 -5.11 -13.13
C ALA A 56 8.04 -3.92 -12.16
N ILE A 57 9.11 -3.93 -11.37
CA ILE A 57 9.52 -2.79 -10.53
C ILE A 57 9.78 -1.58 -11.41
N ASP A 58 10.62 -1.71 -12.44
CA ASP A 58 11.01 -0.60 -13.32
C ASP A 58 9.78 0.03 -13.99
N TRP A 59 8.86 -0.80 -14.47
CA TRP A 59 7.60 -0.34 -15.04
C TRP A 59 6.73 0.38 -14.01
N ALA A 60 6.54 -0.20 -12.82
CA ALA A 60 5.70 0.37 -11.78
C ALA A 60 6.24 1.70 -11.28
N CYS A 61 7.56 1.82 -11.09
CA CYS A 61 8.21 3.06 -10.67
C CYS A 61 8.19 4.14 -11.76
N GLY A 62 8.22 3.74 -13.03
CA GLY A 62 8.16 4.65 -14.17
C GLY A 62 6.72 4.94 -14.59
N GLN A 63 6.21 4.14 -15.52
CA GLN A 63 4.91 4.36 -16.15
C GLN A 63 3.73 4.09 -15.22
N GLY A 64 3.87 3.11 -14.31
CA GLY A 64 2.83 2.79 -13.32
C GLY A 64 2.68 3.85 -12.22
N GLY A 65 3.68 4.72 -12.05
CA GLY A 65 3.66 5.82 -11.08
C GLY A 65 3.58 5.40 -9.61
N ALA A 66 4.05 4.20 -9.25
CA ALA A 66 4.25 3.79 -7.87
C ALA A 66 5.31 4.67 -7.19
N ASP A 67 5.17 4.92 -5.89
CA ASP A 67 6.21 5.59 -5.10
C ASP A 67 7.33 4.61 -4.76
N CYS A 68 8.44 4.73 -5.49
CA CYS A 68 9.61 3.90 -5.31
C CYS A 68 10.73 4.55 -4.50
N GLY A 69 10.56 5.79 -4.03
CA GLY A 69 11.59 6.49 -3.24
C GLY A 69 12.14 5.65 -2.08
N PRO A 70 11.29 4.92 -1.32
CA PRO A 70 11.75 4.09 -0.21
C PRO A 70 12.61 2.90 -0.58
N ILE A 71 12.48 2.33 -1.78
CA ILE A 71 13.26 1.16 -2.23
C ILE A 71 14.49 1.53 -3.07
N GLN A 72 14.68 2.80 -3.42
CA GLN A 72 15.88 3.26 -4.13
C GLN A 72 17.12 3.14 -3.23
N GLN A 73 18.32 3.08 -3.83
CA GLN A 73 19.57 3.02 -3.06
C GLN A 73 19.63 4.11 -1.97
N GLY A 74 19.90 3.69 -0.72
CA GLY A 74 19.92 4.56 0.46
C GLY A 74 18.55 4.90 1.04
N GLY A 75 17.47 4.41 0.43
CA GLY A 75 16.11 4.51 0.94
C GLY A 75 15.84 3.57 2.13
N PRO A 76 14.85 3.90 2.97
CA PRO A 76 14.54 3.16 4.20
C PRO A 76 14.05 1.71 3.98
N CYS A 77 13.61 1.35 2.78
CA CYS A 77 13.09 0.03 2.41
C CYS A 77 13.92 -0.65 1.31
N ASN A 78 15.09 -0.11 0.97
CA ASN A 78 15.99 -0.69 -0.01
C ASN A 78 16.67 -1.95 0.53
N ASP A 79 16.51 -3.07 -0.19
CA ASP A 79 17.11 -4.36 0.16
C ASP A 79 17.77 -4.98 -1.08
N PRO A 80 19.07 -4.73 -1.29
CA PRO A 80 19.75 -5.18 -2.52
C PRO A 80 19.92 -6.71 -2.57
N THR A 81 19.62 -7.42 -1.49
CA THR A 81 19.74 -8.88 -1.40
C THR A 81 18.42 -9.60 -1.62
N ASP A 82 17.30 -8.87 -1.63
CA ASP A 82 15.96 -9.45 -1.70
C ASP A 82 15.05 -8.63 -2.63
N ILE A 83 15.05 -9.03 -3.90
CA ILE A 83 14.23 -8.39 -4.93
C ILE A 83 12.74 -8.69 -4.77
N GLN A 84 12.36 -9.84 -4.22
CA GLN A 84 10.95 -10.18 -3.96
C GLN A 84 10.33 -9.24 -2.93
N LYS A 85 11.10 -8.88 -1.89
CA LYS A 85 10.69 -7.91 -0.89
C LYS A 85 10.56 -6.51 -1.47
N MET A 86 11.52 -6.06 -2.29
CA MET A 86 11.42 -4.76 -2.97
C MET A 86 10.22 -4.74 -3.95
N ALA A 87 10.01 -5.81 -4.72
CA ALA A 87 8.87 -5.95 -5.62
C ALA A 87 7.54 -5.91 -4.87
N SER A 88 7.42 -6.65 -3.77
CA SER A 88 6.21 -6.66 -2.94
C SER A 88 5.86 -5.27 -2.41
N TYR A 89 6.86 -4.48 -2.02
CA TYR A 89 6.64 -3.08 -1.61
C TYR A 89 6.06 -2.25 -2.75
N VAL A 90 6.67 -2.32 -3.93
CA VAL A 90 6.26 -1.54 -5.11
C VAL A 90 4.89 -1.97 -5.61
N PHE A 91 4.62 -3.27 -5.67
CA PHE A 91 3.34 -3.83 -6.10
C PHE A 91 2.22 -3.41 -5.18
N ASN A 92 2.44 -3.45 -3.86
CA ASN A 92 1.45 -2.98 -2.91
C ASN A 92 1.20 -1.48 -3.05
N ASN A 93 2.26 -0.67 -3.21
CA ASN A 93 2.11 0.77 -3.41
C ASN A 93 1.27 1.08 -4.66
N TYR A 94 1.57 0.42 -5.78
CA TYR A 94 0.81 0.54 -7.01
C TYR A 94 -0.65 0.09 -6.85
N TYR A 95 -0.90 -1.04 -6.19
CA TYR A 95 -2.23 -1.58 -5.92
C TYR A 95 -3.08 -0.60 -5.07
N LEU A 96 -2.52 -0.07 -3.98
CA LEU A 96 -3.17 0.95 -3.15
C LEU A 96 -3.48 2.22 -3.95
N LYS A 97 -2.53 2.67 -4.77
CA LYS A 97 -2.70 3.87 -5.61
C LYS A 97 -3.80 3.71 -6.67
N ASN A 98 -3.97 2.50 -7.19
CA ASN A 98 -4.98 2.19 -8.21
C ASN A 98 -6.31 1.71 -7.60
N GLY A 99 -6.60 2.08 -6.35
CA GLY A 99 -7.92 1.90 -5.75
C GLY A 99 -8.24 0.46 -5.37
N LEU A 100 -7.22 -0.37 -5.11
CA LEU A 100 -7.40 -1.77 -4.72
C LEU A 100 -8.09 -2.62 -5.80
N ALA A 101 -7.93 -2.24 -7.07
CA ALA A 101 -8.48 -3.03 -8.17
C ALA A 101 -7.74 -4.36 -8.31
N ASP A 102 -8.47 -5.47 -8.45
CA ASP A 102 -7.88 -6.80 -8.59
C ASP A 102 -6.85 -6.87 -9.74
N ASP A 103 -7.16 -6.22 -10.87
CA ASP A 103 -6.28 -6.14 -12.05
C ASP A 103 -4.98 -5.38 -11.78
N ALA A 104 -4.95 -4.49 -10.77
CA ALA A 104 -3.75 -3.76 -10.38
C ALA A 104 -2.73 -4.66 -9.65
N CYS A 105 -3.10 -5.89 -9.28
CA CYS A 105 -2.22 -6.87 -8.65
C CYS A 105 -1.91 -8.08 -9.55
N ASN A 106 -1.74 -7.87 -10.86
CA ASN A 106 -1.36 -8.95 -11.77
C ASN A 106 0.16 -9.03 -12.02
N PHE A 107 0.78 -7.93 -12.45
CA PHE A 107 2.21 -7.84 -12.81
C PHE A 107 2.70 -9.02 -13.67
N ASP A 108 2.01 -9.31 -14.77
CA ASP A 108 2.28 -10.46 -15.64
C ASP A 108 2.32 -11.80 -14.89
N ASN A 109 1.36 -12.00 -13.99
CA ASN A 109 1.26 -13.15 -13.08
C ASN A 109 2.36 -13.23 -12.02
N ASN A 110 3.23 -12.23 -11.86
CA ASN A 110 4.29 -12.23 -10.84
C ASN A 110 3.81 -11.74 -9.46
N ALA A 111 2.56 -11.28 -9.34
CA ALA A 111 1.98 -10.83 -8.07
C ALA A 111 0.69 -11.57 -7.71
N ALA A 112 0.33 -11.52 -6.43
CA ALA A 112 -0.93 -12.05 -5.92
C ALA A 112 -1.44 -11.23 -4.73
N LEU A 113 -2.76 -11.20 -4.57
CA LEU A 113 -3.40 -10.67 -3.38
C LEU A 113 -3.28 -11.66 -2.22
N THR A 114 -2.96 -11.14 -1.04
CA THR A 114 -2.92 -11.90 0.20
C THR A 114 -3.64 -11.13 1.31
N SER A 115 -4.34 -11.86 2.18
CA SER A 115 -4.87 -11.33 3.44
C SER A 115 -3.88 -11.44 4.60
N ILE A 116 -2.66 -11.93 4.34
CA ILE A 116 -1.58 -12.04 5.33
C ILE A 116 -0.72 -10.79 5.22
N ASN A 117 -0.61 -10.04 6.32
CA ASN A 117 0.22 -8.84 6.34
C ASN A 117 1.70 -9.22 6.07
N PRO A 118 2.31 -8.70 4.98
CA PRO A 118 3.66 -9.05 4.58
C PRO A 118 4.72 -8.61 5.59
N SER A 119 4.44 -7.63 6.45
CA SER A 119 5.34 -7.22 7.55
C SER A 119 5.57 -8.33 8.58
N ILE A 120 4.63 -9.28 8.68
CA ILE A 120 4.71 -10.47 9.53
C ILE A 120 5.25 -11.65 8.70
N ALA A 121 4.97 -11.66 7.40
CA ALA A 121 5.32 -12.72 6.47
C ALA A 121 6.74 -12.61 5.87
N SER A 122 7.43 -11.48 6.01
CA SER A 122 8.86 -11.35 5.66
C SER A 122 9.79 -12.26 6.48
N SER A 123 9.24 -12.99 7.47
CA SER A 123 9.91 -14.06 8.21
C SER A 123 9.43 -15.48 7.81
N LEU A 124 8.51 -15.58 6.85
CA LEU A 124 7.80 -16.81 6.43
C LEU A 124 7.87 -17.07 4.92
N PHE A 125 8.32 -16.11 4.12
CA PHE A 125 8.62 -16.26 2.69
C PHE A 125 10.12 -16.33 2.46
#